data_AF-A0AB39YB40-F1
#
_entry.id   AF-A0AB39YB40-F1
#
_cell.length_a   1.000
_cell.length_b   1.000
_cell.length_c   1.000
_cell.angle_alpha   90.00
_cell.angle_beta   90.00
_cell.angle_gamma   90.00
#
_symmetry.space_group_name_H-M   'P 1'
#
loop_
_entity.id
_entity.type
_entity.pdbx_description
1 polymer ?
#
loop_
_entity_poly.entity_id
_entity_poly.type
_entity_poly.pdbx_seq_one_letter_code
_entity_poly.pdbx_strand_id
1 'polypeptide(L)' 'MADREITPYGCRHCGVPQGEHGRQYLPKVGVHAWDAPTDRQILARMQIRRRLARGNQ' A
#
# COMPACT_ATOMS: atom_id res chain seq x y z
N MET A 1 -4.63 10.29 5.90
CA MET A 1 -3.47 9.41 5.69
C MET A 1 -3.83 7.97 5.29
N ALA A 2 -5.10 7.53 5.42
CA ALA A 2 -5.56 6.19 5.02
C ALA A 2 -5.50 5.90 3.50
N ASP A 3 -5.42 6.94 2.67
CA ASP A 3 -5.43 6.82 1.20
C ASP A 3 -4.19 6.09 0.63
N ARG A 4 -3.01 6.32 1.21
CA ARG A 4 -1.76 5.65 0.81
C ARG A 4 -1.74 4.15 1.16
N GLU A 5 -2.51 3.73 2.15
CA GLU A 5 -2.56 2.32 2.57
C GLU A 5 -3.43 1.46 1.63
N ILE A 6 -4.39 2.08 0.96
CA ILE A 6 -5.30 1.41 0.01
C ILE A 6 -4.74 1.47 -1.42
N THR A 7 -3.53 2.00 -1.63
CA THR A 7 -2.88 1.95 -2.94
C THR A 7 -2.54 0.49 -3.26
N PRO A 8 -3.26 -0.20 -4.18
CA PRO A 8 -3.12 -1.65 -4.31
C PRO A 8 -1.69 -2.04 -4.70
N TYR A 9 -1.08 -1.20 -5.53
CA TYR A 9 0.27 -1.34 -6.08
C TYR A 9 1.35 -0.57 -5.29
N GLY A 10 1.00 -0.03 -4.11
CA GLY A 10 1.95 0.62 -3.22
C GLY A 10 2.95 -0.36 -2.62
N CYS A 11 4.10 0.15 -2.15
CA CYS A 11 5.17 -0.67 -1.57
C CYS A 11 4.66 -1.72 -0.58
N ARG A 12 5.25 -2.91 -0.61
CA ARG A 12 4.84 -4.03 0.25
C ARG A 12 5.00 -3.73 1.75
N HIS A 13 5.87 -2.78 2.10
CA HIS A 13 6.20 -2.44 3.48
C HIS A 13 5.38 -1.27 4.01
N CYS A 14 5.36 -0.14 3.29
CA CYS A 14 4.76 1.10 3.77
C CYS A 14 3.56 1.58 2.93
N GLY A 15 3.22 0.89 1.84
CA GLY A 15 2.11 1.28 0.96
C GLY A 15 2.37 2.48 0.04
N VAL A 16 3.51 3.17 0.17
CA VAL A 16 3.82 4.34 -0.66
C VAL A 16 3.97 3.95 -2.14
N PRO A 17 3.36 4.69 -3.09
CA PRO A 17 3.51 4.44 -4.52
C PRO A 17 4.96 4.53 -4.99
N GLN A 18 5.31 3.79 -6.04
CA GLN A 18 6.69 3.74 -6.55
C GLN A 18 7.27 5.12 -6.88
N GLY A 19 6.46 6.01 -7.49
CA GLY A 19 6.88 7.35 -7.88
C GLY A 19 7.20 8.30 -6.71
N GLU A 20 6.67 8.03 -5.52
CA GLU A 20 6.83 8.89 -4.33
C GLU A 20 7.68 8.23 -3.23
N HIS A 21 8.15 6.99 -3.44
CA HIS A 21 8.70 6.17 -2.37
C HIS A 21 10.06 6.66 -1.86
N GLY A 22 11.02 6.89 -2.77
CA GLY A 22 12.41 7.16 -2.38
C GLY A 22 12.98 6.06 -1.45
N ARG A 23 13.63 6.46 -0.36
CA ARG A 23 14.01 5.57 0.75
C ARG A 23 13.18 5.93 1.98
N GLN A 24 12.52 4.94 2.56
CA GLN A 24 11.66 5.11 3.74
C GLN A 24 12.17 4.27 4.90
N TYR A 25 11.94 4.75 6.12
CA TYR A 25 12.16 3.99 7.33
C TYR A 25 10.83 3.46 7.86
N LEU A 26 10.77 2.15 8.13
CA LEU A 26 9.64 1.53 8.81
C LEU A 26 10.17 0.71 10.01
N PRO A 27 9.68 0.92 11.25
CA PRO A 27 10.28 0.33 12.46
C PRO A 27 10.49 -1.19 12.42
N LYS A 28 9.63 -1.94 11.72
CA LYS A 28 9.71 -3.41 11.60
C LYS A 28 10.63 -3.92 10.48
N VAL A 29 11.06 -3.03 9.58
CA VAL A 29 11.77 -3.38 8.33
C VAL A 29 13.11 -2.64 8.23
N GLY A 30 13.28 -1.54 8.96
CA GLY A 30 14.40 -0.63 8.81
C GLY A 30 14.26 0.28 7.59
N VAL A 31 15.39 0.81 7.14
CA VAL A 31 15.46 1.60 5.89
C VAL A 31 15.29 0.66 4.71
N HIS A 32 14.31 0.93 3.85
CA HIS A 32 14.02 0.12 2.67
C HIS A 32 13.80 1.00 1.44
N ALA A 33 14.13 0.42 0.28
CA ALA A 33 13.72 0.94 -1.02
C ALA A 33 12.31 0.45 -1.35
N TRP A 34 11.75 0.95 -2.45
CA TRP A 34 10.45 0.45 -2.92
C TRP A 34 10.58 -1.04 -3.26
N ASP A 35 9.65 -1.83 -2.76
CA ASP A 35 9.55 -3.25 -3.04
C ASP A 35 8.11 -3.59 -3.43
N ALA A 36 7.97 -4.38 -4.49
CA ALA A 36 6.69 -4.64 -5.13
C ALA A 36 5.76 -5.37 -4.14
N PRO A 37 4.48 -4.95 -4.05
CA PRO A 37 3.52 -5.67 -3.21
C PRO A 37 3.28 -7.07 -3.75
N THR A 38 3.02 -8.01 -2.84
CA THR A 38 2.65 -9.37 -3.20
C THR A 38 1.22 -9.43 -3.74
N ASP A 39 0.90 -10.43 -4.56
CA ASP A 39 -0.46 -10.65 -5.09
C ASP A 39 -1.52 -10.72 -3.99
N ARG A 40 -1.18 -11.33 -2.85
CA ARG A 40 -2.06 -11.38 -1.67
C ARG A 40 -2.36 -9.99 -1.11
N GLN A 41 -1.34 -9.12 -1.03
CA GLN A 41 -1.51 -7.74 -0.57
C GLN A 41 -2.34 -6.93 -1.58
N ILE A 42 -2.08 -7.07 -2.88
CA ILE A 42 -2.85 -6.42 -3.94
C ILE A 42 -4.32 -6.83 -3.84
N LEU A 43 -4.60 -8.13 -3.74
CA LEU A 43 -5.95 -8.67 -3.62
C LEU A 43 -6.67 -8.11 -2.39
N ALA A 44 -6.03 -8.13 -1.22
CA ALA A 44 -6.61 -7.61 0.01
C ALA A 44 -6.94 -6.11 -0.10
N ARG A 45 -6.01 -5.30 -0.61
CA ARG A 45 -6.21 -3.85 -0.82
C ARG A 45 -7.33 -3.57 -1.82
N MET A 46 -7.40 -4.32 -2.92
CA MET A 46 -8.49 -4.22 -3.89
C MET A 46 -9.86 -4.54 -3.27
N GLN A 47 -9.94 -5.56 -2.40
CA GLN A 47 -11.17 -5.88 -1.70
C GLN A 47 -11.60 -4.74 -0.75
N ILE A 48 -10.67 -4.16 0.00
CA ILE A 48 -10.92 -3.00 0.87
C ILE A 48 -11.43 -1.83 0.02
N ARG A 49 -10.73 -1.49 -1.07
CA ARG A 49 -11.15 -0.44 -2.00
C ARG A 49 -12.57 -0.65 -2.53
N ARG A 50 -12.91 -1.89 -2.93
CA ARG A 50 -14.25 -2.26 -3.38
C ARG A 50 -15.32 -2.11 -2.28
N ARG A 51 -15.00 -2.44 -1.02
CA ARG A 51 -15.93 -2.26 0.10
C ARG A 51 -16.17 -0.78 0.38
N LEU A 52 -15.11 0.03 0.38
CA LEU A 52 -15.21 1.49 0.58
C LEU A 52 -16.02 2.17 -0.52
N ALA A 53 -15.85 1.75 -1.78
CA ALA A 53 -16.66 2.26 -2.91
C ALA A 53 -18.16 1.89 -2.79
N ARG A 54 -18.49 0.83 -2.04
CA ARG A 54 -19.87 0.39 -1.80
C ARG A 54 -20.51 0.96 -0.53
N GLY A 55 -19.72 1.32 0.47
CA GLY A 55 -20.20 1.89 1.74
C GLY A 55 -20.41 3.41 1.72
N ASN A 56 -20.14 4.06 0.58
CA ASN A 56 -20.36 5.49 0.35
C ASN A 56 -21.63 5.74 -0.50
N GLN A 57 -22.60 4.82 -0.44
CA GLN A 57 -23.91 4.87 -1.10
C GLN A 57 -25.00 4.94 -0.04
#